data_AF-A0A1R1XWV7-F1
#
_entry.id   AF-A0A1R1XWV7-F1
#
_cell.length_a   1.000
_cell.length_b   1.000
_cell.length_c   1.000
_cell.angle_alpha   90.00
_cell.angle_beta   90.00
_cell.angle_gamma   90.00
#
_symmetry.space_group_name_H-M   'P 1'
#
loop_
_entity.id
_entity.type
_entity.pdbx_description
1 polymer ?
#
loop_
_entity_poly.entity_id
_entity_poly.type
_entity_poly.pdbx_seq_one_letter_code
_entity_poly.pdbx_strand_id
1 'polypeptide(L)'
;MNSVFKVNGLIAINKPVGISSAGALNFLKKVWFPIREDRTYDSLDLSQKTIQEAKNKEKSKRSKAQHLPWKVGHGGTLSYKAGAILGFSSDTLDIDGKITEKSEISHITEVDISNVIPKFKGEQVQIPPIYSALKVNGKPLYYYARSGKPLPIIDKKRSVHIHDIELDNVELISPKGSDHAKKMIELDNNLASFSKFHFSVSCSSGTYIRTLASDISSELGTCGLLYSLIRTKQGPFSISENGVLELSDAHKTKHVLDLIEHSTFVHNAYFSKNS
;
A
#
# COMPACT_ATOMS: atom_id res chain seq x y z
N MET A 1 7.59 5.51 -29.91
CA MET A 1 7.16 6.45 -28.85
C MET A 1 8.33 7.35 -28.59
N ASN A 2 8.21 8.65 -28.87
CA ASN A 2 9.27 9.60 -28.56
C ASN A 2 9.29 9.76 -27.03
N SER A 3 10.42 9.44 -26.41
CA SER A 3 10.59 9.54 -24.96
C SER A 3 11.27 10.87 -24.64
N VAL A 4 10.81 11.55 -23.60
CA VAL A 4 11.53 12.68 -23.01
C VAL A 4 12.86 12.20 -22.39
N PHE A 5 12.94 10.91 -22.04
CA PHE A 5 14.09 10.29 -21.38
C PHE A 5 14.66 9.15 -22.23
N LYS A 6 15.90 9.28 -22.71
CA LYS A 6 16.67 8.17 -23.31
C LYS A 6 17.63 7.57 -22.28
N VAL A 7 17.12 7.15 -21.13
CA VAL A 7 17.94 6.62 -20.02
C VAL A 7 17.44 5.26 -19.58
N ASN A 8 18.38 4.34 -19.35
CA ASN A 8 18.13 3.05 -18.71
C ASN A 8 18.58 3.14 -17.25
N GLY A 9 17.71 2.80 -16.31
CA GLY A 9 18.06 2.80 -14.90
C GLY A 9 16.86 2.46 -14.01
N LEU A 10 17.06 2.60 -12.71
CA LEU A 10 16.05 2.40 -11.68
C LEU A 10 15.65 3.75 -11.10
N ILE A 11 14.39 3.89 -10.68
CA ILE A 11 13.93 5.04 -9.92
C ILE A 11 12.96 4.57 -8.83
N ALA A 12 13.17 5.01 -7.60
CA ALA A 12 12.22 4.83 -6.52
C ALA A 12 11.19 5.97 -6.55
N ILE A 13 9.91 5.65 -6.34
CA ILE A 13 8.82 6.62 -6.44
C ILE A 13 7.99 6.60 -5.16
N ASN A 14 7.84 7.77 -4.53
CA ASN A 14 6.85 7.99 -3.50
C ASN A 14 5.51 8.36 -4.16
N LYS A 15 4.50 7.52 -3.93
CA LYS A 15 3.18 7.68 -4.52
C LYS A 15 2.23 8.20 -3.44
N PRO A 16 1.47 9.29 -3.71
CA PRO A 16 0.52 9.81 -2.73
C PRO A 16 -0.60 8.80 -2.40
N VAL A 17 -1.23 9.03 -1.25
CA VAL A 17 -2.39 8.26 -0.77
C VAL A 17 -3.56 8.44 -1.75
N GLY A 18 -4.37 7.39 -1.92
CA GLY A 18 -5.56 7.39 -2.77
C GLY A 18 -5.30 7.13 -4.27
N ILE A 19 -4.04 7.07 -4.72
CA ILE A 19 -3.72 6.68 -6.11
C ILE A 19 -3.34 5.19 -6.16
N SER A 20 -3.89 4.42 -7.09
CA SER A 20 -3.44 3.03 -7.30
C SER A 20 -2.06 2.97 -7.97
N SER A 21 -1.29 1.89 -7.78
CA SER A 21 0.01 1.74 -8.47
C SER A 21 -0.14 1.78 -9.99
N ALA A 22 -1.20 1.20 -10.54
CA ALA A 22 -1.50 1.30 -11.97
C ALA A 22 -1.82 2.74 -12.41
N GLY A 23 -2.52 3.51 -11.56
CA GLY A 23 -2.77 4.94 -11.77
C GLY A 23 -1.48 5.74 -11.82
N ALA A 24 -0.57 5.52 -10.88
CA ALA A 24 0.74 6.17 -10.85
C ALA A 24 1.58 5.84 -12.09
N LEU A 25 1.65 4.56 -12.50
CA LEU A 25 2.35 4.17 -13.72
C LEU A 25 1.74 4.83 -14.97
N ASN A 26 0.41 4.89 -15.07
CA ASN A 26 -0.25 5.57 -16.18
C ASN A 26 0.02 7.07 -16.21
N PHE A 27 0.08 7.72 -15.03
CA PHE A 27 0.47 9.12 -14.91
C PHE A 27 1.89 9.33 -15.44
N LEU A 28 2.87 8.55 -14.95
CA LEU A 28 4.26 8.61 -15.41
C LEU A 28 4.38 8.37 -16.92
N LYS A 29 3.55 7.49 -17.49
CA LYS A 29 3.54 7.23 -18.93
C LYS A 29 3.22 8.47 -19.73
N LYS A 30 2.19 9.21 -19.30
CA LYS A 30 1.75 10.44 -19.97
C LYS A 30 2.81 11.53 -19.87
N VAL A 31 3.45 11.65 -18.70
CA VAL A 31 4.45 12.69 -18.42
C VAL A 31 5.78 12.41 -19.15
N TRP A 32 6.28 11.18 -19.08
CA TRP A 32 7.61 10.83 -19.60
C TRP A 32 7.63 10.38 -21.06
N PHE A 33 6.50 9.87 -21.59
CA PHE A 33 6.37 9.36 -22.96
C PHE A 33 5.12 9.93 -23.66
N PRO A 34 5.06 11.25 -23.89
CA PRO A 34 3.91 11.86 -24.56
C PRO A 34 3.75 11.34 -25.99
N ILE A 35 2.51 11.22 -26.45
CA ILE A 35 2.17 10.66 -27.78
C ILE A 35 2.53 11.65 -28.92
N ARG A 36 2.69 12.95 -28.63
CA ARG A 36 3.08 13.99 -29.59
C ARG A 36 4.14 14.92 -28.98
N GLU A 37 5.13 15.33 -29.80
CA GLU A 37 6.26 16.18 -29.40
C GLU A 37 5.86 17.63 -29.06
N ASP A 38 4.76 18.11 -29.63
CA ASP A 38 4.22 19.46 -29.43
C ASP A 38 3.52 19.65 -28.09
N ARG A 39 3.27 18.56 -27.35
CA ARG A 39 2.70 18.62 -26.00
C ARG A 39 3.82 18.62 -24.97
N THR A 40 4.46 19.77 -24.81
CA THR A 40 5.02 20.14 -23.51
C THR A 40 3.84 20.23 -22.54
N TYR A 41 3.59 19.14 -21.82
CA TYR A 41 2.62 19.13 -20.75
C TYR A 41 3.08 20.15 -19.70
N ASP A 42 2.47 21.33 -19.71
CA ASP A 42 2.68 22.32 -18.66
C ASP A 42 2.26 21.68 -17.32
N SER A 43 3.25 21.46 -16.48
CA SER A 43 3.33 20.23 -15.72
C SER A 43 2.61 20.25 -14.39
N LEU A 44 2.34 21.44 -13.86
CA LEU A 44 1.63 21.62 -12.60
C LEU A 44 0.13 21.39 -12.77
N ASP A 45 -0.47 22.01 -13.79
CA ASP A 45 -1.93 22.04 -13.96
C ASP A 45 -2.49 20.64 -14.34
N LEU A 46 -1.71 19.89 -15.12
CA LEU A 46 -2.05 18.52 -15.46
C LEU A 46 -1.76 17.52 -14.34
N SER A 47 -0.81 17.79 -13.43
CA SER A 47 -0.52 16.90 -12.30
C SER A 47 -1.71 16.81 -11.36
N GLN A 48 -2.29 17.94 -10.98
CA GLN A 48 -3.46 18.00 -10.10
C GLN A 48 -4.69 17.41 -10.79
N LYS A 49 -4.95 17.81 -12.05
CA LYS A 49 -6.08 17.29 -12.83
C LYS A 49 -5.97 15.78 -13.09
N THR A 50 -4.78 15.27 -13.42
CA THR A 50 -4.57 13.84 -13.67
C THR A 50 -4.53 13.01 -12.38
N ILE A 51 -4.00 13.55 -11.28
CA ILE A 51 -4.11 12.94 -9.95
C ILE A 51 -5.57 12.84 -9.54
N GLN A 52 -6.35 13.89 -9.76
CA GLN A 52 -7.78 13.90 -9.48
C GLN A 52 -8.56 12.93 -10.39
N GLU A 53 -8.24 12.86 -11.68
CA GLU A 53 -8.80 11.85 -12.61
C GLU A 53 -8.42 10.41 -12.22
N ALA A 54 -7.21 10.20 -11.66
CA ALA A 54 -6.77 8.90 -11.15
C ALA A 54 -7.49 8.51 -9.86
N LYS A 55 -7.83 9.48 -9.01
CA LYS A 55 -8.69 9.29 -7.82
C LYS A 55 -10.15 9.03 -8.19
N ASN A 56 -10.69 9.73 -9.19
CA ASN A 56 -12.11 9.70 -9.56
C ASN A 56 -12.50 8.52 -10.48
N LYS A 57 -11.55 7.74 -10.99
CA LYS A 57 -11.85 6.57 -11.83
C LYS A 57 -12.21 5.33 -11.02
N GLU A 58 -13.41 5.34 -10.45
CA GLU A 58 -14.17 4.11 -10.28
C GLU A 58 -14.50 3.56 -11.68
N LYS A 59 -14.16 2.29 -11.93
CA LYS A 59 -14.59 1.53 -13.12
C LYS A 59 -14.08 2.04 -14.48
N SER A 60 -12.78 2.35 -14.64
CA SER A 60 -12.21 2.30 -16.00
C SER A 60 -12.08 0.83 -16.43
N LYS A 61 -12.87 0.40 -17.41
CA LYS A 61 -12.60 -0.83 -18.18
C LYS A 61 -11.11 -0.86 -18.48
N ARG A 62 -10.41 -1.89 -18.01
CA ARG A 62 -8.97 -2.09 -18.30
C ARG A 62 -8.82 -2.03 -19.81
N SER A 63 -8.24 -0.95 -20.32
CA SER A 63 -7.62 -0.98 -21.63
C SER A 63 -6.65 -2.16 -21.60
N LYS A 64 -6.67 -3.00 -22.66
CA LYS A 64 -5.75 -4.13 -22.84
C LYS A 64 -4.37 -3.71 -22.34
N ALA A 65 -3.75 -4.54 -21.49
CA ALA A 65 -2.46 -4.27 -20.86
C ALA A 65 -1.48 -3.80 -21.94
N GLN A 66 -1.31 -2.48 -22.08
CA GLN A 66 -0.34 -1.92 -22.98
C GLN A 66 1.01 -2.27 -22.40
N HIS A 67 1.92 -2.81 -23.21
CA HIS A 67 3.31 -2.99 -22.81
C HIS A 67 3.82 -1.66 -22.24
N LEU A 68 4.07 -1.65 -20.94
CA LEU A 68 4.74 -0.53 -20.30
C LEU A 68 6.23 -0.67 -20.59
N PRO A 69 6.95 0.43 -20.87
CA PRO A 69 8.38 0.38 -21.18
C PRO A 69 9.25 0.07 -19.94
N TRP A 70 8.65 -0.05 -18.76
CA TRP A 70 9.33 -0.33 -17.50
C TRP A 70 8.88 -1.65 -16.87
N LYS A 71 9.76 -2.19 -16.02
CA LYS A 71 9.44 -3.26 -15.08
C LYS A 71 9.31 -2.67 -13.68
N VAL A 72 8.39 -3.22 -12.88
CA VAL A 72 8.24 -2.84 -11.47
C VAL A 72 8.98 -3.87 -10.62
N GLY A 73 9.89 -3.40 -9.77
CA GLY A 73 10.60 -4.26 -8.83
C GLY A 73 9.67 -4.78 -7.74
N HIS A 74 9.76 -6.07 -7.46
CA HIS A 74 9.09 -6.73 -6.33
C HIS A 74 10.17 -7.45 -5.54
N GLY A 75 10.37 -7.12 -4.26
CA GLY A 75 11.37 -7.80 -3.43
C GLY A 75 12.10 -6.88 -2.46
N GLY A 76 12.98 -7.49 -1.66
CA GLY A 76 13.72 -6.86 -0.58
C GLY A 76 12.94 -6.77 0.73
N THR A 77 13.62 -6.31 1.78
CA THR A 77 12.99 -5.94 3.04
C THR A 77 12.09 -4.72 2.83
N LEU A 78 10.87 -4.80 3.34
CA LEU A 78 9.85 -3.76 3.23
C LEU A 78 9.59 -3.22 4.63
N SER A 79 9.51 -1.91 4.79
CA SER A 79 9.14 -1.28 6.06
C SER A 79 7.89 -0.43 5.89
N TYR A 80 7.01 -0.47 6.89
CA TYR A 80 5.72 0.19 6.87
C TYR A 80 5.45 0.89 8.20
N LYS A 81 4.69 1.98 8.12
CA LYS A 81 3.88 2.50 9.21
C LYS A 81 2.42 2.20 8.91
N ALA A 82 1.76 1.53 9.83
CA ALA A 82 0.41 1.01 9.67
C ALA A 82 -0.49 1.51 10.79
N GLY A 83 -1.77 1.71 10.47
CA GLY A 83 -2.81 2.00 11.44
C GLY A 83 -3.94 1.00 11.30
N ALA A 84 -4.37 0.41 12.41
CA ALA A 84 -5.47 -0.56 12.48
C ALA A 84 -6.59 -0.06 13.40
N ILE A 85 -7.83 -0.44 13.09
CA ILE A 85 -9.02 -0.18 13.90
C ILE A 85 -9.50 -1.51 14.48
N LEU A 86 -9.77 -1.53 15.79
CA LEU A 86 -10.31 -2.68 16.52
C LEU A 86 -11.84 -2.69 16.51
N GLY A 87 -12.42 -3.87 16.61
CA GLY A 87 -13.86 -4.11 16.68
C GLY A 87 -14.58 -4.13 15.34
N PHE A 88 -13.86 -4.04 14.22
CA PHE A 88 -14.44 -4.02 12.87
C PHE A 88 -13.65 -4.88 11.90
N SER A 89 -14.34 -5.72 11.14
CA SER A 89 -13.76 -6.42 9.98
C SER A 89 -14.48 -6.00 8.70
N SER A 90 -13.77 -6.09 7.58
CA SER A 90 -14.31 -5.80 6.25
C SER A 90 -13.93 -6.88 5.24
N ASP A 91 -14.67 -6.96 4.13
CA ASP A 91 -14.41 -7.93 3.06
C ASP A 91 -13.04 -7.76 2.38
N THR A 92 -12.43 -6.58 2.48
CA THR A 92 -11.09 -6.26 1.96
C THR A 92 -9.98 -6.30 3.01
N LEU A 93 -10.32 -6.47 4.30
CA LEU A 93 -9.43 -6.28 5.46
C LEU A 93 -8.83 -4.86 5.54
N ASP A 94 -9.49 -3.88 4.92
CA ASP A 94 -9.15 -2.46 5.04
C ASP A 94 -10.41 -1.59 5.09
N ILE A 95 -10.24 -0.32 5.47
CA ILE A 95 -11.34 0.63 5.65
C ILE A 95 -12.11 0.96 4.35
N ASP A 96 -11.58 0.59 3.18
CA ASP A 96 -12.27 0.78 1.90
C ASP A 96 -13.31 -0.31 1.61
N GLY A 97 -13.32 -1.39 2.40
CA GLY A 97 -14.25 -2.51 2.25
C GLY A 97 -15.61 -2.27 2.87
N LYS A 98 -16.51 -3.24 2.67
CA LYS A 98 -17.79 -3.31 3.37
C LYS A 98 -17.61 -4.01 4.69
N ILE A 99 -18.15 -3.47 5.78
CA ILE A 99 -18.12 -4.12 7.09
C ILE A 99 -18.81 -5.47 7.01
N THR A 100 -18.11 -6.51 7.45
CA THR A 100 -18.61 -7.90 7.50
C THR A 100 -18.87 -8.36 8.92
N GLU A 101 -18.19 -7.76 9.90
CA GLU A 101 -18.26 -8.17 11.30
C GLU A 101 -17.98 -6.98 12.21
N LYS A 102 -18.62 -6.99 13.38
CA LYS A 102 -18.34 -6.07 14.49
C LYS A 102 -18.12 -6.89 15.76
N SER A 103 -17.18 -6.48 16.58
CA SER A 103 -16.87 -7.14 17.84
C SER A 103 -16.62 -6.15 18.96
N GLU A 104 -16.79 -6.62 20.18
CA GLU A 104 -16.63 -5.88 21.43
C GLU A 104 -15.13 -5.59 21.66
N ILE A 105 -14.81 -4.46 22.32
CA ILE A 105 -13.42 -4.01 22.55
C ILE A 105 -13.15 -3.47 23.96
N SER A 106 -14.13 -3.39 24.85
CA SER A 106 -13.98 -2.82 26.20
C SER A 106 -13.03 -3.61 27.08
N HIS A 107 -12.82 -4.88 26.77
CA HIS A 107 -11.85 -5.74 27.44
C HIS A 107 -10.40 -5.48 27.01
N ILE A 108 -10.15 -4.71 25.94
CA ILE A 108 -8.82 -4.51 25.35
C ILE A 108 -8.21 -3.21 25.87
N THR A 109 -7.03 -3.32 26.49
CA THR A 109 -6.24 -2.19 26.97
C THR A 109 -5.01 -1.92 26.10
N GLU A 110 -4.39 -0.75 26.26
CA GLU A 110 -3.10 -0.44 25.61
C GLU A 110 -1.99 -1.43 26.02
N VAL A 111 -2.03 -1.91 27.28
CA VAL A 111 -1.09 -2.91 27.79
C VAL A 111 -1.26 -4.24 27.04
N ASP A 112 -2.49 -4.65 26.74
CA ASP A 112 -2.75 -5.87 25.98
C ASP A 112 -2.17 -5.77 24.56
N ILE A 113 -2.39 -4.63 23.90
CA ILE A 113 -1.86 -4.36 22.54
C ILE A 113 -0.32 -4.40 22.56
N SER A 114 0.29 -3.73 23.54
CA SER A 114 1.75 -3.71 23.72
C SER A 114 2.33 -5.10 23.98
N ASN A 115 1.60 -5.97 24.69
CA ASN A 115 2.01 -7.36 24.95
C ASN A 115 1.81 -8.27 23.73
N VAL A 116 0.81 -8.01 22.89
CA VAL A 116 0.49 -8.84 21.72
C VAL A 116 1.40 -8.55 20.54
N ILE A 117 1.69 -7.29 20.23
CA ILE A 117 2.46 -6.91 19.04
C ILE A 117 3.81 -7.64 18.90
N PRO A 118 4.65 -7.74 19.94
CA PRO A 118 5.96 -8.41 19.85
C PRO A 118 5.87 -9.89 19.46
N LYS A 119 4.74 -10.57 19.73
CA LYS A 119 4.54 -11.98 19.38
C LYS A 119 4.56 -12.24 17.88
N PHE A 120 4.31 -11.21 17.07
CA PHE A 120 4.30 -11.31 15.61
C PHE A 120 5.71 -11.25 14.99
N LYS A 121 6.75 -10.93 15.77
CA LYS A 121 8.14 -10.94 15.28
C LYS A 121 8.58 -12.37 14.93
N GLY A 122 9.38 -12.51 13.87
CA GLY A 122 9.89 -13.79 13.37
C GLY A 122 9.04 -14.40 12.26
N GLU A 123 9.07 -15.73 12.16
CA GLU A 123 8.32 -16.50 11.16
C GLU A 123 6.83 -16.46 11.46
N GLN A 124 6.04 -16.09 10.45
CA GLN A 124 4.59 -15.98 10.52
C GLN A 124 3.96 -16.71 9.34
N VAL A 125 2.73 -17.18 9.55
CA VAL A 125 1.96 -17.86 8.50
C VAL A 125 0.70 -17.06 8.22
N GLN A 126 0.64 -16.45 7.04
CA GLN A 126 -0.48 -15.60 6.64
C GLN A 126 -1.37 -16.26 5.60
N ILE A 127 -2.67 -15.99 5.71
CA ILE A 127 -3.63 -16.22 4.63
C ILE A 127 -3.72 -14.93 3.81
N PRO A 128 -3.37 -14.97 2.51
CA PRO A 128 -3.50 -13.80 1.64
C PRO A 128 -4.95 -13.31 1.60
N PRO A 129 -5.20 -11.99 1.67
CA PRO A 129 -6.54 -11.45 1.55
C PRO A 129 -7.10 -11.72 0.15
N ILE A 130 -8.41 -11.94 0.07
CA ILE A 130 -9.14 -12.20 -1.17
C ILE A 130 -8.89 -11.08 -2.19
N TYR A 131 -8.89 -9.82 -1.75
CA TYR A 131 -8.55 -8.67 -2.56
C TYR A 131 -7.04 -8.46 -2.66
N SER A 132 -6.33 -9.42 -3.25
CA SER A 132 -4.89 -9.35 -3.50
C SER A 132 -4.52 -9.63 -4.95
N ALA A 133 -3.34 -9.13 -5.35
CA ALA A 133 -2.77 -9.38 -6.68
C ALA A 133 -2.19 -10.80 -6.86
N LEU A 134 -2.31 -11.65 -5.83
CA LEU A 134 -1.82 -13.02 -5.88
C LEU A 134 -2.50 -13.78 -7.01
N LYS A 135 -1.72 -14.42 -7.90
CA LYS A 135 -2.26 -15.20 -9.02
C LYS A 135 -2.55 -16.63 -8.60
N VAL A 136 -3.76 -17.08 -8.91
CA VAL A 136 -4.21 -18.48 -8.82
C VAL A 136 -4.81 -18.84 -10.18
N ASN A 137 -4.39 -19.96 -10.76
CA ASN A 137 -4.82 -20.39 -12.11
C ASN A 137 -4.66 -19.29 -13.18
N GLY A 138 -3.54 -18.57 -13.14
CA GLY A 138 -3.21 -17.49 -14.07
C GLY A 138 -3.95 -16.17 -13.85
N LYS A 139 -4.91 -16.10 -12.92
CA LYS A 139 -5.70 -14.89 -12.63
C LYS A 139 -5.47 -14.38 -11.21
N PRO A 140 -5.40 -13.05 -10.99
CA PRO A 140 -5.30 -12.49 -9.63
C PRO A 140 -6.51 -12.83 -8.75
N LEU A 141 -6.35 -12.99 -7.44
CA LEU A 141 -7.46 -13.32 -6.52
C LEU A 141 -8.59 -12.28 -6.54
N TYR A 142 -8.24 -10.98 -6.56
CA TYR A 142 -9.26 -9.93 -6.64
C TYR A 142 -10.15 -10.04 -7.90
N TYR A 143 -9.70 -10.72 -8.97
CA TYR A 143 -10.51 -10.93 -10.18
C TYR A 143 -11.74 -11.78 -9.86
N TYR A 144 -11.58 -12.83 -9.05
CA TYR A 144 -12.67 -13.73 -8.68
C TYR A 144 -13.68 -12.99 -7.80
N ALA A 145 -13.20 -12.29 -6.76
CA ALA A 145 -14.02 -11.48 -5.86
C ALA A 145 -14.87 -10.45 -6.61
N ARG A 146 -14.25 -9.67 -7.51
CA ARG A 146 -14.95 -8.62 -8.27
C ARG A 146 -15.87 -9.15 -9.37
N SER A 147 -15.67 -10.39 -9.82
CA SER A 147 -16.52 -10.98 -10.86
C SER A 147 -17.65 -11.83 -10.29
N GLY A 148 -17.79 -11.90 -8.96
CA GLY A 148 -18.77 -12.74 -8.28
C GLY A 148 -18.57 -14.24 -8.56
N LYS A 149 -17.39 -14.63 -9.05
CA LYS A 149 -17.08 -16.03 -9.37
C LYS A 149 -16.70 -16.76 -8.08
N PRO A 150 -16.95 -18.08 -8.00
CA PRO A 150 -16.45 -18.89 -6.90
C PRO A 150 -14.96 -18.63 -6.68
N LEU A 151 -14.60 -18.32 -5.43
CA LEU A 151 -13.21 -18.15 -5.06
C LEU A 151 -12.51 -19.51 -5.23
N PRO A 152 -11.34 -19.55 -5.89
CA PRO A 152 -10.57 -20.78 -5.91
C PRO A 152 -10.19 -21.15 -4.48
N ILE A 153 -10.12 -22.45 -4.16
CA ILE A 153 -9.63 -22.90 -2.86
C ILE A 153 -8.22 -22.35 -2.66
N ILE A 154 -8.04 -21.49 -1.66
CA ILE A 154 -6.76 -20.87 -1.33
C ILE A 154 -6.15 -21.66 -0.17
N ASP A 155 -5.51 -22.78 -0.48
CA ASP A 155 -4.83 -23.58 0.54
C ASP A 155 -3.39 -23.10 0.80
N LYS A 156 -2.99 -22.00 0.16
CA LYS A 156 -1.62 -21.48 0.22
C LYS A 156 -1.50 -20.48 1.36
N LYS A 157 -1.49 -20.99 2.59
CA LYS A 157 -0.78 -20.36 3.71
C LYS A 157 0.63 -19.96 3.24
N ARG A 158 1.08 -18.75 3.56
CA ARG A 158 2.39 -18.25 3.16
C ARG A 158 3.25 -18.02 4.39
N SER A 159 4.43 -18.62 4.40
CA SER A 159 5.49 -18.21 5.33
C SER A 159 5.95 -16.81 4.94
N VAL A 160 5.95 -15.92 5.91
CA VAL A 160 6.50 -14.58 5.82
C VAL A 160 7.31 -14.33 7.07
N HIS A 161 8.34 -13.52 6.96
CA HIS A 161 9.16 -13.15 8.10
C HIS A 161 8.91 -11.69 8.48
N ILE A 162 8.61 -11.44 9.76
CA ILE A 162 8.57 -10.11 10.37
C ILE A 162 9.90 -9.89 11.07
N HIS A 163 10.77 -9.09 10.45
CA HIS A 163 12.09 -8.78 10.99
C HIS A 163 11.98 -7.95 12.26
N ASP A 164 11.03 -7.01 12.27
CA ASP A 164 10.78 -6.16 13.42
C ASP A 164 9.36 -5.61 13.41
N ILE A 165 8.80 -5.37 14.59
CA ILE A 165 7.48 -4.78 14.76
C ILE A 165 7.39 -4.07 16.11
N GLU A 166 6.89 -2.84 16.11
CA GLU A 166 6.80 -1.99 17.30
C GLU A 166 5.46 -1.26 17.32
N LEU A 167 4.88 -1.14 18.52
CA LEU A 167 3.70 -0.30 18.75
C LEU A 167 4.14 1.17 18.77
N ASP A 168 3.54 2.00 17.92
CA ASP A 168 3.84 3.44 17.88
C ASP A 168 2.94 4.21 18.86
N ASN A 169 1.62 3.98 18.81
CA ASN A 169 0.65 4.58 19.72
C ASN A 169 -0.71 3.85 19.71
N VAL A 170 -1.52 4.11 20.73
CA VAL A 170 -2.93 3.68 20.82
C VAL A 170 -3.80 4.91 21.07
N GLU A 171 -4.93 4.99 20.37
CA GLU A 171 -5.87 6.11 20.49
C GLU A 171 -7.30 5.57 20.59
N LEU A 172 -8.03 5.97 21.64
CA LEU A 172 -9.48 5.85 21.71
C LEU A 172 -10.12 7.11 21.10
N ILE A 173 -10.86 6.95 20.02
CA ILE A 173 -11.44 8.06 19.27
C ILE A 173 -12.96 8.09 19.48
N SER A 174 -13.45 9.22 19.99
CA SER A 174 -14.83 9.64 19.79
C SER A 174 -15.02 10.01 18.31
N PRO A 175 -16.08 9.58 17.61
CA PRO A 175 -16.22 9.73 16.17
C PRO A 175 -16.52 11.17 15.71
N LYS A 176 -16.04 12.20 16.42
CA LYS A 176 -16.21 13.61 16.05
C LYS A 176 -14.88 14.18 15.55
N GLY A 177 -14.91 14.82 14.36
CA GLY A 177 -13.90 15.82 13.98
C GLY A 177 -12.66 15.36 13.21
N SER A 178 -12.51 14.07 12.84
CA SER A 178 -11.42 13.63 11.94
C SER A 178 -11.96 12.96 10.66
N ASP A 179 -11.20 12.99 9.56
CA ASP A 179 -11.62 12.34 8.30
C ASP A 179 -11.77 10.82 8.43
N HIS A 180 -10.94 10.19 9.28
CA HIS A 180 -11.10 8.77 9.63
C HIS A 180 -12.39 8.52 10.42
N ALA A 181 -12.76 9.43 11.33
CA ALA A 181 -14.01 9.33 12.08
C ALA A 181 -15.25 9.45 11.15
N LYS A 182 -15.21 10.31 10.12
CA LYS A 182 -16.29 10.40 9.13
C LYS A 182 -16.49 9.08 8.39
N LYS A 183 -15.40 8.46 7.93
CA LYS A 183 -15.46 7.17 7.24
C LYS A 183 -15.94 6.05 8.15
N MET A 184 -15.54 6.06 9.43
CA MET A 184 -16.06 5.12 10.42
C MET A 184 -17.55 5.35 10.70
N ILE A 185 -18.04 6.59 10.72
CA ILE A 185 -19.49 6.90 10.81
C ILE A 185 -20.24 6.42 9.55
N GLU A 186 -19.66 6.56 8.36
CA GLU A 186 -20.25 6.03 7.13
C GLU A 186 -20.39 4.50 7.16
N LEU A 187 -19.46 3.82 7.84
CA LEU A 187 -19.47 2.38 8.02
C LEU A 187 -20.37 1.93 9.19
N ASP A 188 -20.53 2.77 10.21
CA ASP A 188 -21.44 2.57 11.34
C ASP A 188 -21.97 3.88 11.92
N ASN A 189 -23.19 4.23 11.53
CA ASN A 189 -23.83 5.50 11.87
C ASN A 189 -24.10 5.65 13.39
N ASN A 190 -24.09 4.53 14.13
CA ASN A 190 -24.35 4.49 15.58
C ASN A 190 -23.07 4.38 16.41
N LEU A 191 -21.90 4.51 15.78
CA LEU A 191 -20.63 4.37 16.47
C LEU A 191 -20.46 5.46 17.54
N ALA A 192 -20.30 5.06 18.79
CA ALA A 192 -20.07 5.98 19.91
C ALA A 192 -18.58 6.29 20.12
N SER A 193 -17.71 5.29 19.89
CA SER A 193 -16.25 5.37 19.91
C SER A 193 -15.64 4.18 19.19
N PHE A 194 -14.39 4.31 18.75
CA PHE A 194 -13.59 3.20 18.25
C PHE A 194 -12.15 3.33 18.75
N SER A 195 -11.49 2.19 18.98
CA SER A 195 -10.07 2.14 19.30
C SER A 195 -9.27 1.88 18.04
N LYS A 196 -8.17 2.62 17.89
CA LYS A 196 -7.18 2.38 16.86
C LYS A 196 -5.79 2.32 17.46
N PHE A 197 -4.90 1.63 16.78
CA PHE A 197 -3.48 1.61 17.13
C PHE A 197 -2.63 1.75 15.88
N HIS A 198 -1.42 2.29 16.04
CA HIS A 198 -0.43 2.34 14.98
C HIS A 198 0.78 1.51 15.35
N PHE A 199 1.39 0.92 14.33
CA PHE A 199 2.57 0.13 14.49
C PHE A 199 3.51 0.32 13.29
N SER A 200 4.80 0.26 13.60
CA SER A 200 5.87 0.21 12.62
C SER A 200 6.26 -1.26 12.42
N VAL A 201 6.48 -1.68 11.17
CA VAL A 201 6.82 -3.07 10.85
C VAL A 201 7.84 -3.15 9.72
N SER A 202 8.86 -4.00 9.90
CA SER A 202 9.84 -4.38 8.89
C SER A 202 9.68 -5.86 8.58
N CYS A 203 9.48 -6.22 7.32
CA CYS A 203 9.10 -7.58 6.93
C CYS A 203 9.62 -7.98 5.55
N SER A 204 9.58 -9.29 5.32
CA SER A 204 9.90 -9.91 4.03
C SER A 204 8.86 -9.57 2.95
N SER A 205 9.27 -9.67 1.69
CA SER A 205 8.35 -9.50 0.56
C SER A 205 7.26 -10.57 0.57
N GLY A 206 6.00 -10.16 0.35
CA GLY A 206 4.85 -11.06 0.35
C GLY A 206 4.03 -11.01 1.63
N THR A 207 4.51 -10.31 2.67
CA THR A 207 3.74 -9.99 3.88
C THR A 207 2.56 -9.08 3.54
N TYR A 208 1.37 -9.46 4.00
CA TYR A 208 0.15 -8.66 3.89
C TYR A 208 -0.10 -7.92 5.20
N ILE A 209 0.16 -6.61 5.21
CA ILE A 209 -0.05 -5.78 6.41
C ILE A 209 -1.52 -5.73 6.84
N ARG A 210 -2.46 -5.87 5.88
CA ARG A 210 -3.90 -6.02 6.17
C ARG A 210 -4.21 -7.28 6.96
N THR A 211 -3.63 -8.42 6.54
CA THR A 211 -3.75 -9.68 7.28
C THR A 211 -3.10 -9.56 8.64
N LEU A 212 -1.91 -8.96 8.74
CA LEU A 212 -1.24 -8.72 10.03
C LEU A 212 -2.10 -7.90 10.99
N ALA A 213 -2.73 -6.82 10.54
CA ALA A 213 -3.65 -6.03 11.36
C ALA A 213 -4.85 -6.86 11.87
N SER A 214 -5.42 -7.68 11.00
CA SER A 214 -6.50 -8.61 11.36
C SER A 214 -6.04 -9.66 12.36
N ASP A 215 -4.87 -10.26 12.15
CA ASP A 215 -4.31 -11.31 13.02
C ASP A 215 -3.98 -10.76 14.41
N ILE A 216 -3.36 -9.58 14.50
CA ILE A 216 -3.11 -8.88 15.78
C ILE A 216 -4.43 -8.67 16.54
N SER A 217 -5.47 -8.24 15.83
CA SER A 217 -6.78 -7.99 16.43
C SER A 217 -7.45 -9.29 16.90
N SER A 218 -7.29 -10.37 16.14
CA SER A 218 -7.76 -11.71 16.52
C SER A 218 -7.07 -12.24 17.78
N GLU A 219 -5.77 -12.03 17.90
CA GLU A 219 -4.98 -12.41 19.09
C GLU A 219 -5.40 -11.59 20.32
N LEU A 220 -5.91 -10.36 20.11
CA LEU A 220 -6.51 -9.54 21.16
C LEU A 220 -7.96 -9.95 21.52
N GLY A 221 -8.52 -10.99 20.88
CA GLY A 221 -9.88 -11.46 21.15
C GLY A 221 -11.00 -10.68 20.44
N THR A 222 -10.66 -9.88 19.42
CA THR A 222 -11.62 -9.10 18.64
C THR A 222 -11.38 -9.24 17.14
N CYS A 223 -12.06 -8.43 16.31
CA CYS A 223 -11.76 -8.31 14.90
C CYS A 223 -11.12 -6.94 14.60
N GLY A 224 -10.44 -6.81 13.46
CA GLY A 224 -9.83 -5.52 13.09
C GLY A 224 -9.53 -5.39 11.60
N LEU A 225 -9.40 -4.15 11.17
CA LEU A 225 -9.13 -3.79 9.78
C LEU A 225 -8.02 -2.74 9.70
N LEU A 226 -7.32 -2.72 8.56
CA LEU A 226 -6.30 -1.72 8.30
C LEU A 226 -6.95 -0.42 7.80
N TYR A 227 -6.61 0.72 8.40
CA TYR A 227 -7.16 2.01 7.97
C TYR A 227 -6.12 2.96 7.38
N SER A 228 -4.85 2.80 7.76
CA SER A 228 -3.74 3.61 7.25
C SER A 228 -2.55 2.73 6.92
N LEU A 229 -1.88 3.03 5.80
CA LEU A 229 -0.69 2.29 5.38
C LEU A 229 0.25 3.18 4.58
N ILE A 230 1.47 3.32 5.08
CA ILE A 230 2.56 4.01 4.41
C ILE A 230 3.73 3.04 4.35
N ARG A 231 4.21 2.72 3.13
CA ARG A 231 5.46 2.00 2.97
C ARG A 231 6.60 2.99 3.04
N THR A 232 7.38 2.94 4.11
CA THR A 232 8.50 3.85 4.37
C THR A 232 9.78 3.40 3.69
N LYS A 233 9.95 2.10 3.45
CA LYS A 233 11.16 1.54 2.83
C LYS A 233 10.87 0.35 1.91
N GLN A 234 11.67 0.23 0.85
CA GLN A 234 11.77 -0.98 0.02
C GLN A 234 13.24 -1.21 -0.40
N GLY A 235 13.84 -2.29 0.12
CA GLY A 235 15.26 -2.58 -0.11
C GLY A 235 16.13 -1.40 0.36
N PRO A 236 17.00 -0.84 -0.49
CA PRO A 236 17.84 0.29 -0.11
C PRO A 236 17.12 1.65 -0.14
N PHE A 237 15.87 1.73 -0.60
CA PHE A 237 15.18 3.01 -0.80
C PHE A 237 14.27 3.33 0.38
N SER A 238 14.55 4.43 1.08
CA SER A 238 13.70 4.99 2.15
C SER A 238 13.08 6.31 1.72
N ILE A 239 11.81 6.55 2.04
CA ILE A 239 11.14 7.84 1.76
C ILE A 239 11.69 9.01 2.58
N SER A 240 12.43 8.72 3.66
CA SER A 240 13.08 9.74 4.50
C SER A 240 14.45 10.18 3.96
N GLU A 241 14.97 9.49 2.95
CA GLU A 241 16.30 9.73 2.38
C GLU A 241 16.17 10.38 1.01
N ASN A 242 17.23 11.09 0.59
CA ASN A 242 17.36 11.54 -0.79
C ASN A 242 17.44 10.32 -1.71
N GLY A 243 16.76 10.35 -2.85
CA GLY A 243 16.76 9.22 -3.79
C GLY A 243 15.39 8.67 -4.16
N VAL A 244 14.32 9.16 -3.53
CA VAL A 244 12.94 8.79 -3.88
C VAL A 244 12.24 9.97 -4.55
N LEU A 245 11.71 9.75 -5.75
CA LEU A 245 10.97 10.75 -6.51
C LEU A 245 9.54 10.88 -5.96
N GLU A 246 9.16 12.09 -5.53
CA GLU A 246 7.75 12.41 -5.31
C GLU A 246 6.99 12.38 -6.64
N LEU A 247 5.85 11.69 -6.69
CA LEU A 247 5.10 11.54 -7.94
C LEU A 247 4.72 12.90 -8.56
N SER A 248 4.45 13.92 -7.74
CA SER A 248 4.17 15.29 -8.20
C SER A 248 5.33 15.91 -8.96
N ASP A 249 6.55 15.48 -8.69
CA ASP A 249 7.79 16.02 -9.25
C ASP A 249 8.24 15.29 -10.51
N ALA A 250 7.46 14.32 -11.00
CA ALA A 250 7.78 13.55 -12.20
C ALA A 250 8.00 14.39 -13.47
N HIS A 251 7.55 15.64 -13.49
CA HIS A 251 7.75 16.56 -14.61
C HIS A 251 9.11 17.27 -14.60
N LYS A 252 9.83 17.24 -13.48
CA LYS A 252 11.10 17.94 -13.32
C LYS A 252 12.22 17.11 -13.96
N THR A 253 12.38 17.21 -15.29
CA THR A 253 13.27 16.34 -16.08
C THR A 253 14.68 16.19 -15.50
N LYS A 254 15.35 17.30 -15.14
CA LYS A 254 16.70 17.24 -14.55
C LYS A 254 16.71 16.44 -13.24
N HIS A 255 15.78 16.73 -12.34
CA HIS A 255 15.65 16.03 -11.07
C HIS A 255 15.38 14.53 -11.25
N VAL A 256 14.53 14.17 -12.22
CA VAL A 256 14.24 12.77 -12.56
C VAL A 256 15.50 12.06 -13.05
N LEU A 257 16.30 12.69 -13.92
CA LEU A 257 17.55 12.13 -14.44
C LEU A 257 18.57 11.90 -13.31
N ASP A 258 18.78 12.90 -12.46
CA ASP A 258 19.68 12.82 -11.31
C ASP A 258 19.28 11.67 -10.37
N LEU A 259 17.97 11.52 -10.13
CA LEU A 259 17.44 10.43 -9.31
C LEU A 259 17.58 9.05 -9.95
N ILE A 260 17.48 8.92 -11.27
CA ILE A 260 17.68 7.65 -11.96
C ILE A 260 19.12 7.17 -11.78
N GLU A 261 20.09 8.07 -11.98
CA GLU A 261 21.51 7.75 -11.80
C GLU A 261 21.80 7.35 -10.35
N HIS A 262 21.37 8.18 -9.40
CA HIS A 262 21.54 7.92 -7.97
C HIS A 262 20.90 6.60 -7.54
N SER A 263 19.63 6.37 -7.90
CA SER A 263 18.91 5.16 -7.51
C SER A 263 19.54 3.90 -8.10
N THR A 264 20.06 3.98 -9.33
CA THR A 264 20.75 2.86 -9.99
C THR A 264 22.07 2.54 -9.27
N PHE A 265 22.84 3.56 -8.90
CA PHE A 265 24.06 3.39 -8.11
C PHE A 265 23.77 2.74 -6.75
N VAL A 266 22.81 3.29 -6.00
CA VAL A 266 22.39 2.79 -4.68
C VAL A 266 21.94 1.34 -4.75
N HIS A 267 21.13 1.00 -5.76
CA HIS A 267 20.69 -0.38 -5.99
C HIS A 267 21.88 -1.33 -6.18
N ASN A 268 22.79 -0.99 -7.10
CA ASN A 268 23.92 -1.84 -7.43
C ASN A 268 24.87 -2.02 -6.24
N ALA A 269 25.12 -0.95 -5.47
CA ALA A 269 25.94 -1.00 -4.26
C ALA A 269 25.31 -1.82 -3.13
N TYR A 270 23.97 -1.81 -3.02
CA TYR A 270 23.27 -2.61 -2.02
C TYR A 270 23.37 -4.10 -2.33
N PHE A 271 23.19 -4.51 -3.58
CA PHE A 271 23.21 -5.93 -3.94
C PHE A 271 24.63 -6.48 -4.08
N SER A 272 25.63 -5.68 -4.46
CA SER A 272 27.03 -6.13 -4.48
C SER A 272 27.63 -6.42 -3.11
N LYS A 273 27.08 -5.83 -2.04
CA LYS A 273 27.49 -6.10 -0.65
C LYS A 273 26.78 -7.30 0.00
N ASN A 274 25.68 -7.75 -0.60
CA ASN A 274 24.83 -8.83 -0.07
C ASN A 274 24.84 -10.08 -0.98
N SER A 275 25.76 -10.14 -1.94
CA SER A 275 26.04 -11.32 -2.79
C SER A 275 27.41 -11.90 -2.46
#